data_AF-A0A953A8T2-F1
#
_entry.id   AF-A0A953A8T2-F1
#
_cell.length_a   1.000
_cell.length_b   1.000
_cell.length_c   1.000
_cell.angle_alpha   90.00
_cell.angle_beta   90.00
_cell.angle_gamma   90.00
#
_symmetry.space_group_name_H-M   'P 1'
#
loop_
_entity.id
_entity.type
_entity.pdbx_description
1 polymer ?
#
loop_
_entity_poly.entity_id
_entity_poly.type
_entity_poly.pdbx_seq_one_letter_code
_entity_poly.pdbx_strand_id
1 'polypeptide(L)'
;MRQRLTELALLPVSARPVALSRILVGTAAALEAVASWPRLTAVLAPGTVPVPFSAMIPRLPAPAAPWFMALWLAAAVAFAAGWRTCWAGGLLAALIGYHLVLDQQTYSNHGYLMFWIIVLLLLADCEAAWSLDARRTGSRDAVPGWPVFLLRAQLTITYAFAVISKLNLVYVSGGVLVVYLRREYGPLVLPDAWLDWRTLMPLALLSIVIEAFLVVGFWVPRWRRAALLAGIALHGVIPIIFIGGPGVSGVLWLIVFGLAMASLYALFWATPQGGSAVEPVVRADAVLVGQR
;
A
#
# COMPACT_ATOMS: atom_id res chain seq x y z
N MET A 1 -24.89 -7.08 -11.98
CA MET A 1 -23.51 -7.16 -11.46
C MET A 1 -22.51 -6.44 -12.37
N ARG A 2 -22.49 -6.72 -13.69
CA ARG A 2 -21.59 -6.06 -14.67
C ARG A 2 -21.65 -4.54 -14.67
N GLN A 3 -22.86 -3.95 -14.72
CA GLN A 3 -23.06 -2.50 -14.70
C GLN A 3 -22.47 -1.81 -13.46
N ARG A 4 -22.67 -2.40 -12.26
CA ARG A 4 -22.08 -1.88 -11.02
C ARG A 4 -20.55 -1.92 -11.00
N LEU A 5 -19.94 -2.94 -11.61
CA LEU A 5 -18.47 -3.02 -11.70
C LEU A 5 -17.94 -1.95 -12.67
N THR A 6 -18.61 -1.75 -13.80
CA THR A 6 -18.27 -0.70 -14.75
C THR A 6 -18.37 0.68 -14.11
N GLU A 7 -19.43 0.96 -13.35
CA GLU A 7 -19.59 2.22 -12.63
C GLU A 7 -18.51 2.44 -11.57
N LEU A 8 -18.19 1.39 -10.80
CA LEU A 8 -17.14 1.45 -9.77
C LEU A 8 -15.73 1.65 -10.35
N ALA A 9 -15.50 1.17 -11.57
CA ALA A 9 -14.20 1.23 -12.23
C ALA A 9 -14.04 2.46 -13.12
N LEU A 10 -15.08 2.93 -13.81
CA LEU A 10 -14.91 3.94 -14.87
C LEU A 10 -15.35 5.34 -14.47
N LEU A 11 -16.24 5.50 -13.48
CA LEU A 11 -16.65 6.83 -13.06
C LEU A 11 -15.49 7.57 -12.40
N PRO A 12 -15.26 8.86 -12.72
CA PRO A 12 -14.33 9.70 -11.98
C PRO A 12 -14.68 9.67 -10.49
N VAL A 13 -13.68 9.80 -9.62
CA VAL A 13 -13.86 9.78 -8.17
C VAL A 13 -13.20 10.98 -7.51
N SER A 14 -13.55 11.28 -6.26
CA SER A 14 -12.99 12.41 -5.55
C SER A 14 -11.46 12.31 -5.39
N ALA A 15 -10.77 13.43 -5.59
CA ALA A 15 -9.31 13.50 -5.61
C ALA A 15 -8.65 13.39 -4.21
N ARG A 16 -9.33 13.85 -3.16
CA ARG A 16 -8.75 13.96 -1.80
C ARG A 16 -8.26 12.61 -1.23
N PRO A 17 -9.00 11.50 -1.34
CA PRO A 17 -8.51 10.21 -0.87
C PRO A 17 -7.28 9.70 -1.63
N VAL A 18 -7.16 10.02 -2.92
CA VAL A 18 -5.98 9.68 -3.74
C VAL A 18 -4.77 10.50 -3.29
N ALA A 19 -4.96 11.78 -2.97
CA ALA A 19 -3.92 12.62 -2.40
C ALA A 19 -3.44 12.12 -1.02
N LEU A 20 -4.36 11.68 -0.15
CA LEU A 20 -3.99 11.06 1.13
C LEU A 20 -3.18 9.78 0.92
N SER A 21 -3.60 8.95 -0.05
CA SER A 21 -2.88 7.74 -0.43
C SER A 21 -1.44 8.05 -0.88
N ARG A 22 -1.26 9.06 -1.74
CA ARG A 22 0.06 9.56 -2.17
C ARG A 22 0.94 9.99 -0.99
N ILE A 23 0.39 10.76 -0.05
CA ILE A 23 1.14 11.24 1.13
C ILE A 23 1.59 10.05 1.99
N LEU A 24 0.68 9.10 2.27
CA LEU A 24 0.97 7.94 3.11
C LEU A 24 1.99 7.01 2.45
N VAL A 25 1.84 6.67 1.17
CA VAL A 25 2.80 5.78 0.49
C VAL A 25 4.14 6.46 0.24
N GLY A 26 4.16 7.77 -0.04
CA GLY A 26 5.40 8.53 -0.15
C GLY A 26 6.16 8.59 1.17
N THR A 27 5.44 8.72 2.29
CA THR A 27 6.03 8.63 3.65
C THR A 27 6.55 7.21 3.92
N ALA A 28 5.77 6.18 3.58
CA ALA A 28 6.21 4.78 3.69
C ALA A 28 7.48 4.52 2.85
N ALA A 29 7.56 5.06 1.64
CA ALA A 29 8.72 4.94 0.77
C ALA A 29 9.96 5.65 1.30
N ALA A 30 9.79 6.78 2.00
CA ALA A 30 10.89 7.47 2.67
C ALA A 30 11.45 6.64 3.83
N LEU A 31 10.57 6.02 4.62
CA LEU A 31 10.96 5.09 5.68
C LEU A 31 11.61 3.83 5.12
N GLU A 32 11.11 3.31 4.00
CA GLU A 32 11.68 2.13 3.33
C GLU A 32 13.10 2.38 2.83
N ALA A 33 13.42 3.60 2.38
CA ALA A 33 14.80 3.95 1.99
C ALA A 33 15.77 3.74 3.17
N VAL A 34 15.37 4.17 4.36
CA VAL A 34 16.15 3.98 5.60
C VAL A 34 16.20 2.51 5.98
N ALA A 35 15.06 1.82 5.90
CA ALA A 35 14.94 0.42 6.29
C ALA A 35 15.68 -0.54 5.35
N SER A 36 15.85 -0.16 4.08
CA SER A 36 16.52 -0.97 3.05
C SER A 36 18.04 -0.86 3.10
N TRP A 37 18.58 0.17 3.75
CA TRP A 37 20.02 0.43 3.81
C TRP A 37 20.86 -0.77 4.27
N PRO A 38 20.54 -1.47 5.38
CA PRO A 38 21.35 -2.60 5.85
C PRO A 38 21.34 -3.75 4.84
N ARG A 39 20.21 -4.00 4.17
CA ARG A 39 20.07 -5.08 3.20
C ARG A 39 20.82 -4.77 1.91
N LEU A 40 20.72 -3.54 1.41
CA LEU A 40 21.46 -3.10 0.23
C LEU A 40 22.97 -3.17 0.46
N THR A 41 23.45 -2.63 1.58
CA THR A 41 24.88 -2.65 1.90
C THR A 41 25.42 -4.06 2.11
N ALA A 42 24.64 -4.98 2.71
CA ALA A 42 25.01 -6.38 2.83
C ALA A 42 25.17 -7.07 1.47
N VAL A 43 24.26 -6.82 0.52
CA VAL A 43 24.33 -7.38 -0.84
C VAL A 43 25.52 -6.83 -1.64
N LEU A 44 25.90 -5.59 -1.38
CA LEU A 44 27.05 -4.94 -2.04
C LEU A 44 28.38 -5.16 -1.33
N ALA A 45 28.39 -5.83 -0.17
CA ALA A 45 29.60 -6.05 0.62
C ALA A 45 30.58 -6.99 -0.10
N PRO A 46 31.91 -6.73 0.00
CA PRO A 46 32.90 -7.66 -0.52
C PRO A 46 32.74 -9.05 0.10
N GLY A 47 32.76 -10.09 -0.74
CA GLY A 47 32.60 -11.49 -0.31
C GLY A 47 31.16 -12.00 -0.25
N THR A 48 30.15 -11.13 -0.41
CA THR A 48 28.77 -11.58 -0.61
C THR A 48 28.62 -12.23 -1.98
N VAL A 49 28.05 -13.44 -2.03
CA VAL A 49 27.74 -14.12 -3.29
C VAL A 49 26.53 -13.44 -3.92
N PRO A 50 26.69 -12.81 -5.10
CA PRO A 50 25.62 -12.07 -5.74
C PRO A 50 24.65 -13.02 -6.46
N VAL A 51 23.36 -12.73 -6.39
CA VAL A 51 22.29 -13.52 -7.00
C VAL A 51 21.40 -12.61 -7.85
N PRO A 52 21.93 -12.03 -8.95
CA PRO A 52 21.16 -11.09 -9.77
C PRO A 52 19.96 -11.78 -10.42
N PHE A 53 18.84 -11.07 -10.56
CA PHE A 53 17.68 -11.57 -11.32
C PHE A 53 17.99 -11.75 -12.81
N SER A 54 18.87 -10.91 -13.35
CA SER A 54 19.33 -10.99 -14.74
C SER A 54 20.73 -10.40 -14.85
N ALA A 55 21.57 -11.02 -15.68
CA ALA A 55 22.91 -10.50 -16.00
C ALA A 55 22.85 -9.17 -16.78
N MET A 56 21.70 -8.82 -17.36
CA MET A 56 21.51 -7.57 -18.11
C MET A 56 21.34 -6.36 -17.19
N ILE A 57 21.04 -6.56 -15.91
CA ILE A 57 20.79 -5.47 -14.97
C ILE A 57 22.14 -4.99 -14.42
N PRO A 58 22.53 -3.72 -14.64
CA PRO A 58 23.79 -3.21 -14.14
C PRO A 58 23.82 -3.26 -12.61
N ARG A 59 24.90 -3.78 -12.04
CA ARG A 59 25.08 -3.76 -10.59
C ARG A 59 25.37 -2.36 -10.10
N LEU A 60 24.79 -2.03 -8.95
CA LEU A 60 25.11 -0.80 -8.25
C LEU A 60 26.51 -0.92 -7.65
N PRO A 61 27.47 -0.06 -8.01
CA PRO A 61 28.76 -0.04 -7.33
C PRO A 61 28.57 0.28 -5.85
N ALA A 62 29.27 -0.43 -4.95
CA ALA A 62 29.15 -0.19 -3.51
C ALA A 62 29.31 1.29 -3.09
N PRO A 63 30.26 2.07 -3.67
CA PRO A 63 30.38 3.50 -3.37
C PRO A 63 29.17 4.36 -3.80
N ALA A 64 28.33 3.87 -4.72
CA ALA A 64 27.13 4.56 -5.19
C ALA A 64 25.89 4.32 -4.32
N ALA A 65 25.93 3.32 -3.41
CA ALA A 65 24.83 3.00 -2.50
C ALA A 65 24.28 4.20 -1.70
N PRO A 66 25.11 5.06 -1.05
CA PRO A 66 24.57 6.21 -0.30
C PRO A 66 23.85 7.21 -1.20
N TRP A 67 24.35 7.45 -2.41
CA TRP A 67 23.73 8.35 -3.38
C TRP A 67 22.41 7.81 -3.91
N PHE A 68 22.35 6.51 -4.18
CA PHE A 68 21.12 5.82 -4.57
C PHE A 68 20.03 5.96 -3.50
N MET A 69 20.38 5.77 -2.22
CA MET A 69 19.45 5.93 -1.11
C MET A 69 19.05 7.38 -0.85
N ALA A 70 19.99 8.33 -0.97
CA ALA A 70 19.69 9.75 -0.86
C ALA A 70 18.71 10.20 -1.96
N LEU A 71 18.91 9.72 -3.18
CA LEU A 71 18.03 10.00 -4.31
C LEU A 71 16.63 9.40 -4.10
N TRP A 72 16.55 8.16 -3.61
CA TRP A 72 15.28 7.54 -3.23
C TRP A 72 14.57 8.37 -2.18
N LEU A 73 15.24 8.70 -1.06
CA LEU A 73 14.64 9.47 0.02
C LEU A 73 14.13 10.83 -0.48
N ALA A 74 14.93 11.54 -1.29
CA ALA A 74 14.53 12.80 -1.88
C ALA A 74 13.30 12.66 -2.80
N ALA A 75 13.28 11.63 -3.66
CA ALA A 75 12.15 11.33 -4.54
C ALA A 75 10.88 10.98 -3.74
N ALA A 76 11.01 10.22 -2.65
CA ALA A 76 9.92 9.86 -1.75
C ALA A 76 9.33 11.09 -1.04
N VAL A 77 10.18 11.96 -0.49
CA VAL A 77 9.73 13.22 0.15
C VAL A 77 9.08 14.15 -0.87
N ALA A 78 9.66 14.30 -2.07
CA ALA A 78 9.08 15.10 -3.14
C ALA A 78 7.73 14.54 -3.59
N PHE A 79 7.61 13.22 -3.73
CA PHE A 79 6.36 12.55 -4.09
C PHE A 79 5.30 12.69 -3.00
N ALA A 80 5.66 12.58 -1.72
CA ALA A 80 4.75 12.77 -0.58
C ALA A 80 4.30 14.23 -0.43
N ALA A 81 5.17 15.19 -0.73
CA ALA A 81 4.80 16.62 -0.81
C ALA A 81 3.98 16.95 -2.06
N GLY A 82 4.11 16.15 -3.11
CA GLY A 82 3.42 16.35 -4.38
C GLY A 82 4.08 17.47 -5.17
N TRP A 83 5.41 17.46 -5.19
CA TRP A 83 6.26 18.38 -5.92
C TRP A 83 6.80 17.68 -7.16
N ARG A 84 6.51 18.22 -8.35
CA ARG A 84 6.85 17.56 -9.63
C ARG A 84 6.42 16.10 -9.62
N THR A 85 5.18 15.85 -9.17
CA THR A 85 4.65 14.55 -8.75
C THR A 85 4.89 13.45 -9.78
N CYS A 86 4.67 13.73 -11.07
CA CYS A 86 4.91 12.75 -12.13
C CYS A 86 6.39 12.33 -12.22
N TRP A 87 7.31 13.29 -12.14
CA TRP A 87 8.75 13.03 -12.18
C TRP A 87 9.25 12.39 -10.89
N ALA A 88 8.84 12.91 -9.74
CA ALA A 88 9.23 12.38 -8.44
C ALA A 88 8.72 10.94 -8.24
N GLY A 89 7.46 10.68 -8.59
CA GLY A 89 6.87 9.34 -8.50
C GLY A 89 7.44 8.38 -9.54
N GLY A 90 7.68 8.83 -10.78
CA GLY A 90 8.31 8.02 -11.81
C GLY A 90 9.73 7.61 -11.42
N LEU A 91 10.53 8.55 -10.92
CA LEU A 91 11.85 8.28 -10.38
C LEU A 91 11.79 7.33 -9.18
N LEU A 92 10.89 7.57 -8.23
CA LEU A 92 10.73 6.73 -7.05
C LEU A 92 10.35 5.29 -7.43
N ALA A 93 9.40 5.11 -8.35
CA ALA A 93 9.02 3.80 -8.88
C ALA A 93 10.21 3.12 -9.58
N ALA A 94 11.00 3.85 -10.36
CA ALA A 94 12.20 3.31 -11.00
C ALA A 94 13.26 2.87 -9.98
N LEU A 95 13.48 3.62 -8.91
CA LEU A 95 14.43 3.29 -7.85
C LEU A 95 13.99 2.05 -7.05
N ILE A 96 12.71 1.99 -6.65
CA ILE A 96 12.14 0.80 -6.00
C ILE A 96 12.21 -0.40 -6.93
N GLY A 97 11.78 -0.23 -8.19
CA GLY A 97 11.80 -1.28 -9.21
C GLY A 97 13.21 -1.81 -9.42
N TYR A 98 14.21 -0.93 -9.57
CA TYR A 98 15.61 -1.30 -9.66
C TYR A 98 16.08 -2.06 -8.42
N HIS A 99 15.75 -1.60 -7.21
CA HIS A 99 16.13 -2.29 -5.97
C HIS A 99 15.52 -3.70 -5.88
N LEU A 100 14.28 -3.89 -6.33
CA LEU A 100 13.62 -5.20 -6.37
C LEU A 100 14.31 -6.18 -7.32
N VAL A 101 14.87 -5.70 -8.44
CA VAL A 101 15.49 -6.55 -9.46
C VAL A 101 17.02 -6.57 -9.42
N LEU A 102 17.63 -5.75 -8.56
CA LEU A 102 19.08 -5.65 -8.40
C LEU A 102 19.69 -7.00 -8.02
N ASP A 103 19.11 -7.65 -7.01
CA ASP A 103 19.53 -8.95 -6.51
C ASP A 103 18.32 -9.71 -5.92
N GLN A 104 18.28 -11.03 -6.04
CA GLN A 104 17.22 -11.83 -5.41
C GLN A 104 17.20 -11.67 -3.89
N GLN A 105 18.35 -11.34 -3.29
CA GLN A 105 18.49 -11.08 -1.86
C GLN A 105 17.86 -9.75 -1.42
N THR A 106 17.65 -8.80 -2.35
CA THR A 106 16.98 -7.52 -2.06
C THR A 106 15.47 -7.58 -2.28
N TYR A 107 14.94 -8.65 -2.86
CA TYR A 107 13.51 -8.78 -3.11
C TYR A 107 12.68 -8.68 -1.82
N SER A 108 11.61 -7.89 -1.87
CA SER A 108 10.64 -7.78 -0.79
C SER A 108 9.21 -7.64 -1.35
N ASN A 109 8.27 -8.37 -0.76
CA ASN A 109 6.87 -8.32 -1.18
C ASN A 109 6.23 -6.94 -0.93
N HIS A 110 6.62 -6.26 0.15
CA HIS A 110 6.11 -4.91 0.44
C HIS A 110 6.71 -3.86 -0.48
N GLY A 111 7.98 -4.00 -0.90
CA GLY A 111 8.58 -3.16 -1.93
C GLY A 111 7.87 -3.32 -3.28
N TYR A 112 7.55 -4.57 -3.65
CA TYR A 112 6.75 -4.87 -4.85
C TYR A 112 5.35 -4.24 -4.80
N LEU A 113 4.65 -4.37 -3.67
CA LEU A 113 3.36 -3.70 -3.48
C LEU A 113 3.50 -2.19 -3.62
N MET A 114 4.49 -1.59 -2.94
CA MET A 114 4.72 -0.15 -2.96
C MET A 114 5.02 0.39 -4.36
N PHE A 115 5.82 -0.34 -5.16
CA PHE A 115 6.06 -0.04 -6.57
C PHE A 115 4.74 0.10 -7.33
N TRP A 116 3.85 -0.89 -7.21
CA TRP A 116 2.56 -0.88 -7.91
C TRP A 116 1.61 0.19 -7.40
N ILE A 117 1.61 0.49 -6.09
CA ILE A 117 0.81 1.60 -5.54
C ILE A 117 1.25 2.92 -6.19
N ILE A 118 2.55 3.19 -6.24
CA ILE A 118 3.08 4.44 -6.82
C ILE A 118 2.75 4.54 -8.31
N VAL A 119 2.97 3.47 -9.09
CA VAL A 119 2.63 3.44 -10.52
C VAL A 119 1.14 3.72 -10.74
N LEU A 120 0.26 3.04 -9.99
CA LEU A 120 -1.18 3.25 -10.13
C LEU A 120 -1.64 4.64 -9.66
N LEU A 121 -0.98 5.22 -8.65
CA LEU A 121 -1.27 6.60 -8.21
C LEU A 121 -0.86 7.64 -9.25
N LEU A 122 0.25 7.43 -9.97
CA LEU A 122 0.64 8.28 -11.10
C LEU A 122 -0.42 8.25 -12.21
N LEU A 123 -1.02 7.08 -12.45
CA LEU A 123 -2.12 6.92 -13.41
C LEU A 123 -3.45 7.49 -12.88
N ALA A 124 -3.56 7.68 -11.57
CA ALA A 124 -4.74 8.22 -10.87
C ALA A 124 -4.72 9.74 -10.70
N ASP A 125 -3.83 10.47 -11.39
CA ASP A 125 -3.64 11.91 -11.22
C ASP A 125 -3.48 12.31 -9.74
N CYS A 126 -2.64 11.60 -8.99
CA CYS A 126 -2.49 11.77 -7.54
C CYS A 126 -1.98 13.16 -7.08
N GLU A 127 -1.57 14.01 -8.02
CA GLU A 127 -1.27 15.42 -7.84
C GLU A 127 -2.50 16.33 -7.80
N ALA A 128 -3.69 15.84 -8.17
CA ALA A 128 -4.91 16.65 -8.30
C ALA A 128 -5.34 17.42 -7.04
N ALA A 129 -5.00 16.93 -5.85
CA ALA A 129 -5.32 17.57 -4.57
C ALA A 129 -4.17 17.45 -3.56
N TRP A 130 -4.14 18.37 -2.59
CA TRP A 130 -3.17 18.41 -1.48
C TRP A 130 -1.69 18.22 -1.88
N SER A 131 -1.32 18.68 -3.08
CA SER A 131 0.05 18.63 -3.61
C SER A 131 0.59 20.06 -3.79
N LEU A 132 1.91 20.21 -3.81
CA LEU A 132 2.54 21.48 -4.18
C LEU A 132 2.29 21.84 -5.65
N ASP A 133 2.11 20.85 -6.52
CA ASP A 133 1.74 21.06 -7.92
C ASP A 133 0.33 21.65 -8.05
N ALA A 134 -0.68 21.10 -7.36
CA ALA A 134 -2.05 21.63 -7.34
C ALA A 134 -2.14 23.04 -6.76
N ARG A 135 -1.26 23.41 -5.82
CA ARG A 135 -1.17 24.80 -5.34
C ARG A 135 -0.73 25.77 -6.44
N ARG A 136 0.02 25.29 -7.45
CA ARG A 136 0.53 26.10 -8.57
C ARG A 136 -0.41 26.07 -9.77
N THR A 137 -1.00 24.92 -10.08
CA THR A 137 -1.82 24.71 -11.30
C THR A 137 -3.32 24.72 -11.04
N GLY A 138 -3.75 24.76 -9.78
CA GLY A 138 -5.14 24.61 -9.36
C GLY A 138 -5.45 23.17 -8.93
N SER A 139 -6.30 23.04 -7.90
CA SER A 139 -6.80 21.74 -7.41
C SER A 139 -7.94 21.24 -8.30
N ARG A 140 -8.01 19.93 -8.51
CA ARG A 140 -9.14 19.27 -9.18
C ARG A 140 -9.89 18.40 -8.17
N ASP A 141 -11.22 18.37 -8.28
CA ASP A 141 -12.07 17.60 -7.36
C ASP A 141 -12.26 16.15 -7.81
N ALA A 142 -11.99 15.84 -9.07
CA ALA A 142 -12.19 14.52 -9.67
C ALA A 142 -10.91 14.00 -10.33
N VAL A 143 -10.71 12.69 -10.26
CA VAL A 143 -9.61 11.94 -10.89
C VAL A 143 -10.13 10.66 -11.55
N PRO A 144 -9.39 10.04 -12.49
CA PRO A 144 -9.81 8.80 -13.13
C PRO A 144 -10.13 7.69 -12.13
N GLY A 145 -11.26 7.00 -12.31
CA GLY A 145 -11.72 5.94 -11.38
C GLY A 145 -10.97 4.62 -11.52
N TRP A 146 -10.51 4.27 -12.73
CA TRP A 146 -10.00 2.93 -13.01
C TRP A 146 -8.69 2.59 -12.28
N PRO A 147 -7.72 3.52 -12.11
CA PRO A 147 -6.53 3.23 -11.33
C PRO A 147 -6.87 3.13 -9.85
N VAL A 148 -7.82 3.93 -9.36
CA VAL A 148 -8.33 3.85 -7.98
C VAL A 148 -9.01 2.52 -7.72
N PHE A 149 -9.75 1.98 -8.68
CA PHE A 149 -10.30 0.63 -8.61
C PHE A 149 -9.20 -0.44 -8.54
N LEU A 150 -8.15 -0.34 -9.35
CA LEU A 150 -7.01 -1.26 -9.29
C LEU A 150 -6.26 -1.16 -7.96
N LEU A 151 -6.09 0.04 -7.41
CA LEU A 151 -5.50 0.23 -6.07
C LEU A 151 -6.34 -0.43 -4.96
N ARG A 152 -7.67 -0.32 -5.02
CA ARG A 152 -8.58 -1.05 -4.11
C ARG A 152 -8.45 -2.56 -4.28
N ALA A 153 -8.33 -3.04 -5.52
CA ALA A 153 -8.12 -4.45 -5.82
C ALA A 153 -6.77 -4.95 -5.28
N GLN A 154 -5.70 -4.15 -5.38
CA GLN A 154 -4.39 -4.51 -4.82
C GLN A 154 -4.44 -4.74 -3.30
N LEU A 155 -5.22 -3.93 -2.57
CA LEU A 155 -5.44 -4.17 -1.15
C LEU A 155 -6.12 -5.53 -0.91
N THR A 156 -7.16 -5.83 -1.66
CA THR A 156 -7.90 -7.10 -1.55
C THR A 156 -7.04 -8.30 -1.92
N ILE A 157 -6.24 -8.20 -2.98
CA ILE A 157 -5.30 -9.26 -3.40
C ILE A 157 -4.28 -9.52 -2.28
N THR A 158 -3.73 -8.47 -1.68
CA THR A 158 -2.75 -8.59 -0.61
C THR A 158 -3.34 -9.29 0.62
N TYR A 159 -4.55 -8.90 1.05
CA TYR A 159 -5.23 -9.58 2.15
C TYR A 159 -5.63 -11.02 1.83
N ALA A 160 -6.12 -11.29 0.62
CA ALA A 160 -6.48 -12.64 0.20
C ALA A 160 -5.26 -13.56 0.19
N PHE A 161 -4.12 -13.07 -0.33
CA PHE A 161 -2.87 -13.79 -0.29
C PHE A 161 -2.38 -14.02 1.15
N ALA A 162 -2.49 -13.02 2.03
CA ALA A 162 -2.14 -13.16 3.44
C ALA A 162 -2.94 -14.29 4.11
N VAL A 163 -4.26 -14.32 3.90
CA VAL A 163 -5.13 -15.41 4.38
C VAL A 163 -4.64 -16.76 3.85
N ILE A 164 -4.49 -16.91 2.52
CA ILE A 164 -4.07 -18.18 1.90
C ILE A 164 -2.72 -18.64 2.44
N SER A 165 -1.75 -17.72 2.57
CA SER A 165 -0.40 -18.03 3.07
C SER A 165 -0.40 -18.56 4.52
N LYS A 166 -1.42 -18.19 5.30
CA LYS A 166 -1.59 -18.57 6.71
C LYS A 166 -2.45 -19.81 6.91
N LEU A 167 -3.07 -20.34 5.86
CA LEU A 167 -3.83 -21.61 5.91
C LEU A 167 -2.89 -22.82 5.84
N ASN A 168 -1.99 -22.91 6.81
CA ASN A 168 -1.09 -24.05 6.99
C ASN A 168 -0.99 -24.41 8.48
N LEU A 169 -0.64 -25.67 8.76
CA LEU A 169 -0.60 -26.23 10.11
C LEU A 169 0.32 -25.45 11.07
N VAL A 170 1.46 -24.95 10.59
CA VAL A 170 2.44 -24.22 11.40
C VAL A 170 1.87 -22.89 11.87
N TYR A 171 1.20 -22.14 10.99
CA TYR A 171 0.58 -20.88 11.36
C TYR A 171 -0.67 -21.09 12.20
N VAL A 172 -1.59 -21.98 11.77
CA VAL A 172 -2.87 -22.23 12.45
C VAL A 172 -2.67 -22.72 13.88
N SER A 173 -1.69 -23.59 14.13
CA SER A 173 -1.38 -24.05 15.50
C SER A 173 -0.85 -22.95 16.42
N GLY A 174 -0.53 -21.76 15.89
CA GLY A 174 0.13 -20.69 16.61
C GLY A 174 1.65 -20.83 16.71
N GLY A 175 2.25 -21.80 16.00
CA GLY A 175 3.69 -22.05 16.00
C GLY A 175 4.52 -20.88 15.51
N VAL A 176 3.99 -20.03 14.63
CA VAL A 176 4.66 -18.76 14.27
C VAL A 176 4.60 -17.75 15.43
N LEU A 177 3.45 -17.64 16.10
CA LEU A 177 3.23 -16.68 17.17
C LEU A 177 4.08 -17.00 18.41
N VAL A 178 4.29 -18.28 18.73
CA VAL A 178 5.09 -18.70 19.91
C VAL A 178 6.52 -18.17 19.87
N VAL A 179 7.10 -18.03 18.68
CA VAL A 179 8.48 -17.55 18.53
C VAL A 179 8.59 -16.09 18.98
N TYR A 180 7.59 -15.26 18.64
CA TYR A 180 7.64 -13.82 18.89
C TYR A 180 7.01 -13.41 20.22
N LEU A 181 6.10 -14.22 20.78
CA LEU A 181 5.44 -13.94 22.07
C LEU A 181 6.20 -14.50 23.28
N ARG A 182 7.34 -15.16 23.06
CA ARG A 182 8.27 -15.57 24.12
C ARG A 182 9.01 -14.37 24.69
N ARG A 183 9.37 -14.47 25.97
CA ARG A 183 10.07 -13.43 26.74
C ARG A 183 11.36 -12.92 26.11
N GLU A 184 12.02 -13.77 25.32
CA GLU A 184 13.29 -13.46 24.66
C GLU A 184 13.13 -12.49 23.47
N TYR A 185 11.92 -12.35 22.91
CA TYR A 185 11.71 -11.74 21.59
C TYR A 185 10.69 -10.60 21.54
N GLY A 186 10.31 -9.98 22.66
CA GLY A 186 9.42 -8.83 22.59
C GLY A 186 9.00 -8.19 23.92
N PRO A 187 8.36 -7.02 23.87
CA PRO A 187 7.78 -6.31 24.99
C PRO A 187 6.38 -6.82 25.33
N LEU A 188 5.68 -7.45 24.36
CA LEU A 188 4.42 -8.15 24.59
C LEU A 188 4.71 -9.64 24.78
N VAL A 189 4.86 -10.03 26.04
CA VAL A 189 5.25 -11.40 26.44
C VAL A 189 4.05 -12.09 27.07
N LEU A 190 3.77 -13.31 26.61
CA LEU A 190 2.83 -14.19 27.30
C LEU A 190 3.57 -15.07 28.32
N PRO A 191 2.95 -15.41 29.46
CA PRO A 191 3.51 -16.41 30.38
C PRO A 191 3.72 -17.74 29.66
N ASP A 192 4.76 -18.50 30.01
CA ASP A 192 5.07 -19.78 29.36
C ASP A 192 3.90 -20.77 29.41
N ALA A 193 3.09 -20.73 30.47
CA ALA A 193 1.87 -21.54 30.61
C ALA A 193 0.80 -21.23 29.53
N TRP A 194 0.89 -20.07 28.88
CA TRP A 194 -0.03 -19.61 27.83
C TRP A 194 0.57 -19.77 26.42
N LEU A 195 1.81 -20.25 26.33
CA LEU A 195 2.49 -20.54 25.05
C LEU A 195 2.17 -21.93 24.54
N ASP A 196 0.92 -22.36 24.71
CA ASP A 196 0.39 -23.63 24.22
C ASP A 196 -0.54 -23.41 23.01
N TRP A 197 -0.83 -24.49 22.30
CA TRP A 197 -1.70 -24.42 21.13
C TRP A 197 -3.12 -23.97 21.48
N ARG A 198 -3.59 -24.19 22.72
CA ARG A 198 -4.95 -23.86 23.16
C ARG A 198 -5.16 -22.35 23.21
N THR A 199 -4.10 -21.60 23.51
CA THR A 199 -4.11 -20.14 23.56
C THR A 199 -3.69 -19.52 22.23
N LEU A 200 -2.66 -20.08 21.59
CA LEU A 200 -2.09 -19.49 20.38
C LEU A 200 -2.90 -19.79 19.11
N MET A 201 -3.56 -20.95 19.00
CA MET A 201 -4.42 -21.26 17.86
C MET A 201 -5.59 -20.27 17.73
N PRO A 202 -6.34 -19.93 18.80
CA PRO A 202 -7.35 -18.88 18.72
C PRO A 202 -6.81 -17.53 18.25
N LEU A 203 -5.63 -17.10 18.71
CA LEU A 203 -5.00 -15.85 18.26
C LEU A 203 -4.60 -15.90 16.78
N ALA A 204 -4.03 -17.03 16.34
CA ALA A 204 -3.68 -17.26 14.95
C ALA A 204 -4.93 -17.25 14.05
N LEU A 205 -5.98 -17.98 14.43
CA LEU A 205 -7.27 -18.00 13.74
C LEU A 205 -7.92 -16.62 13.71
N LEU A 206 -7.87 -15.88 14.81
CA LEU A 206 -8.38 -14.51 14.86
C LEU A 206 -7.67 -13.61 13.84
N SER A 207 -6.34 -13.73 13.70
CA SER A 207 -5.60 -12.97 12.68
C SER A 207 -6.03 -13.32 11.25
N ILE A 208 -6.29 -14.60 10.96
CA ILE A 208 -6.79 -15.07 9.66
C ILE A 208 -8.21 -14.54 9.41
N VAL A 209 -9.09 -14.61 10.42
CA VAL A 209 -10.48 -14.14 10.32
C VAL A 209 -10.52 -12.63 10.09
N ILE A 210 -9.66 -11.86 10.77
CA ILE A 210 -9.55 -10.41 10.55
C ILE A 210 -9.13 -10.15 9.09
N GLU A 211 -8.07 -10.77 8.60
CA GLU A 211 -7.63 -10.56 7.21
C GLU A 211 -8.68 -10.99 6.19
N ALA A 212 -9.35 -12.12 6.41
CA ALA A 212 -10.46 -12.58 5.56
C ALA A 212 -11.64 -11.61 5.59
N PHE A 213 -11.95 -11.04 6.77
CA PHE A 213 -12.94 -9.97 6.87
C PHE A 213 -12.50 -8.74 6.06
N LEU A 214 -11.23 -8.34 6.08
CA LEU A 214 -10.73 -7.18 5.34
C LEU A 214 -10.83 -7.34 3.81
N VAL A 215 -10.74 -8.58 3.28
CA VAL A 215 -10.97 -8.88 1.85
C VAL A 215 -12.33 -8.37 1.38
N VAL A 216 -13.38 -8.50 2.20
CA VAL A 216 -14.77 -8.15 1.83
C VAL A 216 -15.25 -6.86 2.51
N GLY A 217 -14.81 -6.61 3.73
CA GLY A 217 -15.29 -5.56 4.63
C GLY A 217 -15.13 -4.15 4.06
N PHE A 218 -14.03 -3.89 3.33
CA PHE A 218 -13.84 -2.61 2.65
C PHE A 218 -14.80 -2.38 1.47
N TRP A 219 -15.21 -3.44 0.77
CA TRP A 219 -16.12 -3.33 -0.36
C TRP A 219 -17.56 -3.06 0.06
N VAL A 220 -17.94 -3.50 1.26
CA VAL A 220 -19.29 -3.36 1.82
C VAL A 220 -19.41 -2.03 2.60
N PRO A 221 -20.19 -1.03 2.14
CA PRO A 221 -20.21 0.31 2.74
C PRO A 221 -20.50 0.36 4.25
N ARG A 222 -21.44 -0.47 4.72
CA ARG A 222 -21.78 -0.61 6.15
C ARG A 222 -20.64 -1.15 7.02
N TRP A 223 -19.68 -1.85 6.42
CA TRP A 223 -18.56 -2.49 7.13
C TRP A 223 -17.24 -1.74 6.99
N ARG A 224 -17.15 -0.72 6.12
CA ARG A 224 -15.91 0.02 5.84
C ARG A 224 -15.23 0.57 7.08
N ARG A 225 -16.00 1.15 8.02
CA ARG A 225 -15.44 1.68 9.28
C ARG A 225 -14.88 0.57 10.16
N ALA A 226 -15.59 -0.55 10.27
CA ALA A 226 -15.09 -1.71 11.01
C ALA A 226 -13.84 -2.30 10.35
N ALA A 227 -13.80 -2.39 9.02
CA ALA A 227 -12.62 -2.82 8.26
C ALA A 227 -11.43 -1.88 8.44
N LEU A 228 -11.66 -0.56 8.43
CA LEU A 228 -10.62 0.43 8.73
C LEU A 228 -10.03 0.22 10.13
N LEU A 229 -10.89 0.12 11.16
CA LEU A 229 -10.44 -0.07 12.54
C LEU A 229 -9.71 -1.41 12.71
N ALA A 230 -10.23 -2.50 12.15
CA ALA A 230 -9.60 -3.81 12.20
C ALA A 230 -8.24 -3.83 11.46
N GLY A 231 -8.15 -3.17 10.31
CA GLY A 231 -6.91 -3.04 9.55
C GLY A 231 -5.85 -2.20 10.28
N ILE A 232 -6.24 -1.06 10.87
CA ILE A 232 -5.33 -0.24 11.71
C ILE A 232 -4.88 -1.03 12.93
N ALA A 233 -5.80 -1.72 13.63
CA ALA A 233 -5.47 -2.53 14.79
C ALA A 233 -4.49 -3.66 14.42
N LEU A 234 -4.74 -4.36 13.30
CA LEU A 234 -3.87 -5.43 12.81
C LEU A 234 -2.44 -4.93 12.54
N HIS A 235 -2.29 -3.88 11.73
CA HIS A 235 -0.96 -3.33 11.40
C HIS A 235 -0.31 -2.55 12.54
N GLY A 236 -1.06 -2.15 13.57
CA GLY A 236 -0.51 -1.57 14.79
C GLY A 236 0.01 -2.64 15.76
N VAL A 237 -0.72 -3.75 15.92
CA VAL A 237 -0.35 -4.84 16.84
C VAL A 237 0.80 -5.68 16.29
N ILE A 238 0.86 -5.93 14.99
CA ILE A 238 1.91 -6.76 14.38
C ILE A 238 3.33 -6.24 14.70
N PRO A 239 3.70 -4.96 14.45
CA PRO A 239 5.02 -4.46 14.82
C PRO A 239 5.33 -4.61 16.31
N ILE A 240 4.34 -4.47 17.20
CA ILE A 240 4.51 -4.62 18.67
C ILE A 240 4.84 -6.06 19.05
N ILE A 241 4.16 -7.04 18.44
CA ILE A 241 4.43 -8.47 18.68
C ILE A 241 5.83 -8.84 18.20
N PHE A 242 6.30 -8.26 17.10
CA PHE A 242 7.54 -8.68 16.42
C PHE A 242 8.77 -7.85 16.80
N ILE A 243 8.65 -6.89 17.73
CA ILE A 243 9.71 -5.89 17.99
C ILE A 243 10.99 -6.40 18.64
N GLY A 244 10.96 -7.51 19.37
CA GLY A 244 12.18 -8.14 19.89
C GLY A 244 12.60 -9.38 19.10
N GLY A 245 11.95 -9.71 17.97
CA GLY A 245 12.33 -10.83 17.13
C GLY A 245 13.76 -10.72 16.60
N PRO A 246 14.36 -11.81 16.08
CA PRO A 246 15.70 -11.75 15.50
C PRO A 246 15.77 -10.72 14.35
N GLY A 247 16.35 -9.55 14.62
CA GLY A 247 16.59 -8.47 13.66
C GLY A 247 15.73 -7.21 13.88
N VAL A 248 16.35 -6.17 14.47
CA VAL A 248 15.76 -4.84 14.72
C VAL A 248 15.24 -4.16 13.43
N SER A 249 15.77 -4.54 12.26
CA SER A 249 15.29 -4.08 10.94
C SER A 249 13.89 -4.59 10.57
N GLY A 250 13.41 -5.69 11.16
CA GLY A 250 12.11 -6.28 10.82
C GLY A 250 10.93 -5.37 11.18
N VAL A 251 11.02 -4.64 12.28
CA VAL A 251 9.94 -3.79 12.81
C VAL A 251 9.66 -2.61 11.90
N LEU A 252 10.73 -1.97 11.44
CA LEU A 252 10.60 -0.84 10.53
C LEU A 252 9.95 -1.28 9.22
N TRP A 253 10.28 -2.47 8.68
CA TRP A 253 9.58 -3.02 7.51
C TRP A 253 8.11 -3.33 7.78
N LEU A 254 7.75 -3.81 8.96
CA LEU A 254 6.34 -4.02 9.33
C LEU A 254 5.58 -2.68 9.44
N ILE A 255 6.21 -1.62 9.94
CA ILE A 255 5.65 -0.26 9.97
C ILE A 255 5.49 0.27 8.54
N VAL A 256 6.51 0.12 7.69
CA VAL A 256 6.46 0.50 6.26
C VAL A 256 5.32 -0.22 5.57
N PHE A 257 5.21 -1.55 5.74
CA PHE A 257 4.14 -2.34 5.16
C PHE A 257 2.77 -1.89 5.66
N GLY A 258 2.63 -1.66 6.96
CA GLY A 258 1.40 -1.14 7.57
C GLY A 258 0.98 0.22 6.98
N LEU A 259 1.92 1.14 6.79
CA LEU A 259 1.68 2.44 6.16
C LEU A 259 1.32 2.30 4.67
N ALA A 260 1.99 1.41 3.93
CA ALA A 260 1.66 1.11 2.55
C ALA A 260 0.24 0.54 2.43
N MET A 261 -0.16 -0.38 3.30
CA MET A 261 -1.53 -0.90 3.37
C MET A 261 -2.53 0.19 3.75
N ALA A 262 -2.22 1.00 4.76
CA ALA A 262 -3.07 2.11 5.19
C ALA A 262 -3.29 3.17 4.11
N SER A 263 -2.30 3.38 3.23
CA SER A 263 -2.41 4.28 2.07
C SER A 263 -3.58 3.91 1.14
N LEU A 264 -3.95 2.63 1.09
CA LEU A 264 -5.04 2.13 0.25
C LEU A 264 -6.41 2.22 0.91
N TYR A 265 -6.49 2.36 2.25
CA TYR A 265 -7.77 2.39 2.97
C TYR A 265 -8.60 3.61 2.61
N ALA A 266 -7.96 4.77 2.52
CA ALA A 266 -8.62 6.03 2.18
C ALA A 266 -9.39 5.94 0.86
N LEU A 267 -8.88 5.15 -0.10
CA LEU A 267 -9.45 5.02 -1.43
C LEU A 267 -10.87 4.44 -1.42
N PHE A 268 -11.29 3.71 -0.37
CA PHE A 268 -12.66 3.21 -0.23
C PHE A 268 -13.68 4.31 0.12
N TRP A 269 -13.23 5.53 0.40
CA TRP A 269 -14.06 6.73 0.54
C TRP A 269 -14.00 7.66 -0.67
N ALA A 270 -13.28 7.30 -1.74
CA ALA A 270 -13.34 8.06 -3.00
C ALA A 270 -14.73 7.88 -3.63
N THR A 271 -15.52 8.95 -3.54
CA THR A 271 -16.91 9.04 -4.00
C THR A 271 -16.93 9.28 -5.50
N PRO A 272 -17.79 8.59 -6.28
CA PRO A 272 -18.01 8.91 -7.67
C PRO A 272 -18.39 10.38 -7.85
N GLN A 273 -17.78 11.03 -8.84
CA GLN A 273 -18.04 12.39 -9.27
C GLN A 273 -18.68 12.30 -10.66
N GLY A 274 -19.99 12.59 -10.76
CA GLY A 274 -20.72 12.46 -12.04
C GLY A 274 -22.18 12.05 -11.92
N GLY A 275 -22.96 12.74 -11.10
CA GLY A 275 -24.40 12.50 -10.93
C GLY A 275 -25.23 13.73 -10.54
N SER A 276 -24.74 14.94 -10.80
CA SER A 276 -25.52 16.18 -10.61
C SER A 276 -25.54 16.98 -11.91
N ALA A 277 -26.74 17.09 -12.49
CA ALA A 277 -27.13 17.96 -13.60
C ALA A 277 -26.54 17.65 -14.99
N VAL A 278 -26.98 16.54 -15.59
CA VAL A 278 -27.54 16.71 -16.94
C VAL A 278 -29.00 17.07 -16.68
N GLU A 279 -29.30 18.37 -16.61
CA GLU A 279 -30.68 18.81 -16.82
C GLU A 279 -31.17 18.15 -18.10
N PRO A 280 -32.39 17.57 -18.12
CA PRO A 280 -32.99 17.24 -19.41
C PRO A 280 -33.03 18.56 -20.16
N VAL A 281 -32.33 18.63 -21.30
CA VAL A 281 -32.51 19.72 -22.25
C VAL A 281 -34.00 19.76 -22.54
N VAL A 282 -34.69 20.71 -21.92
CA VAL A 282 -36.07 21.04 -22.23
C VAL A 282 -36.01 21.43 -23.69
N ARG A 283 -36.48 20.54 -24.57
CA ARG A 283 -36.76 20.88 -25.97
C ARG A 283 -37.82 21.97 -25.93
N ALA A 284 -37.37 23.21 -25.97
CA ALA A 284 -38.18 24.35 -26.34
C ALA A 284 -38.34 24.33 -27.86
N ASP A 285 -39.21 23.45 -28.38
CA ASP A 285 -39.67 23.48 -29.76
C ASP A 285 -41.13 23.04 -29.84
N ALA A 286 -42.02 23.96 -29.52
CA ALA A 286 -43.40 23.94 -30.00
C ALA A 286 -43.88 25.39 -30.21
N VAL A 287 -43.21 26.08 -31.14
CA VAL A 287 -43.73 27.28 -31.77
C VAL A 287 -44.49 26.85 -33.03
N LEU A 288 -45.81 27.04 -32.98
CA LEU A 288 -46.73 27.43 -34.06
C LEU A 288 -46.74 26.62 -35.38
N VAL A 289 -47.73 25.74 -35.50
CA VAL A 289 -48.51 25.52 -36.73
C VAL A 289 -49.94 25.21 -36.25
N GLY A 290 -51.04 25.83 -36.63
CA GLY A 290 -51.37 26.87 -37.59
C GLY A 290 -52.90 26.81 -37.64
N GLN A 291 -53.60 27.90 -37.30
CA GLN A 291 -55.04 27.98 -37.53
C GLN A 291 -55.30 28.03 -39.03
N ARG A 292 -56.04 27.04 -39.54
CA ARG A 292 -57.01 27.17 -40.64
C ARG A 292 -58.12 26.15 -40.43
#